data_AF-A0AAX4HPD2-F1
#
_entry.id   AF-A0AAX4HPD2-F1
#
_cell.length_a   1.000
_cell.length_b   1.000
_cell.length_c   1.000
_cell.angle_alpha   90.00
_cell.angle_beta   90.00
_cell.angle_gamma   90.00
#
_symmetry.space_group_name_H-M   'P 1'
#
loop_
_entity.id
_entity.type
_entity.pdbx_description
1 polymer ?
#
loop_
_entity_poly.entity_id
_entity_poly.type
_entity_poly.pdbx_seq_one_letter_code
_entity_poly.pdbx_strand_id
1 'polypeptide(L)'
;MIKTFFILLLCMSSLTFAQDWVENGGIKFHSSCEKNFGKDFSKNIHEGFKIGLSCLKRLNTPQTKNHASKISDLISSGKLLIGCHQDSYFKKSKTSAAHASLGSREDDPETGLFHPYFAFNSLLANESWYDEQFIKTTAFHESFHIIGYAHGRTEEYAYACDECCFSNNEKAKAMACKVCSRSYDNGLKDPNYMEDFMDYHKVSDEQKYLRAPVVIRRGLIMNPQSVIHREILLDYDSSQNPVAIYSAKEWLDAIQSEFILSLSGKKLSDAALEHAALLETIHKTRKYLLNNEISASIDSFLETDVESMKQYFAINPEEAILVWYSLFEDVDTLIDVVYTTDRRDLEDVFKKYDELIATRPTNQ
;
A
#
# COMPACT_ATOMS: atom_id res chain seq x y z
N MET A 1 -41.71 -52.30 -13.19
CA MET A 1 -41.62 -51.92 -11.76
C MET A 1 -40.28 -51.23 -11.42
N ILE A 2 -39.67 -50.44 -12.33
CA ILE A 2 -38.35 -49.77 -12.15
C ILE A 2 -38.35 -48.34 -12.76
N LYS A 3 -39.51 -47.67 -12.84
CA LYS A 3 -39.58 -46.28 -13.38
C LYS A 3 -40.00 -45.22 -12.37
N THR A 4 -40.44 -45.61 -11.18
CA THR A 4 -40.89 -44.68 -10.13
C THR A 4 -39.79 -44.31 -9.14
N PHE A 5 -38.66 -45.05 -9.11
CA PHE A 5 -37.58 -44.81 -8.15
C PHE A 5 -36.56 -43.74 -8.57
N PHE A 6 -36.55 -43.33 -9.84
CA PHE A 6 -35.56 -42.35 -10.35
C PHE A 6 -35.99 -40.89 -10.24
N ILE A 7 -37.29 -40.61 -10.02
CA ILE A 7 -37.78 -39.22 -9.88
C ILE A 7 -37.63 -38.71 -8.44
N LEU A 8 -37.54 -39.60 -7.44
CA LEU A 8 -37.32 -39.23 -6.04
C LEU A 8 -35.85 -38.89 -5.71
N LEU A 9 -34.87 -39.30 -6.53
CA LEU A 9 -33.46 -38.98 -6.29
C LEU A 9 -33.02 -37.62 -6.85
N LEU A 10 -33.77 -37.04 -7.80
CA LEU A 10 -33.46 -35.73 -8.39
C LEU A 10 -34.10 -34.54 -7.64
N CYS A 11 -34.95 -34.80 -6.65
CA CYS A 11 -35.50 -33.76 -5.75
C CYS A 11 -34.75 -33.66 -4.41
N MET A 12 -33.70 -34.45 -4.17
CA MET A 12 -32.88 -34.37 -2.94
C MET A 12 -31.54 -33.65 -3.12
N SER A 13 -31.21 -33.19 -4.32
CA SER A 13 -30.00 -32.37 -4.58
C SER A 13 -30.24 -30.87 -4.41
N SER A 14 -31.47 -30.44 -4.15
CA SER A 14 -31.77 -29.14 -3.55
C SER A 14 -31.88 -29.26 -2.04
N LEU A 15 -30.90 -29.94 -1.41
CA LEU A 15 -30.49 -29.62 -0.05
C LEU A 15 -30.07 -28.16 -0.11
N THR A 16 -31.05 -27.30 0.15
CA THR A 16 -30.86 -25.91 0.48
C THR A 16 -29.67 -25.84 1.41
N PHE A 17 -28.53 -25.38 0.91
CA PHE A 17 -27.59 -24.60 1.70
C PHE A 17 -28.40 -23.39 2.19
N ALA A 18 -29.28 -23.60 3.17
CA ALA A 18 -29.75 -22.56 4.03
C ALA A 18 -28.48 -22.12 4.72
N GLN A 19 -27.82 -21.12 4.14
CA GLN A 19 -26.59 -20.59 4.68
C GLN A 19 -26.89 -20.22 6.13
N ASP A 20 -26.12 -20.80 7.06
CA ASP A 20 -26.31 -20.69 8.49
C ASP A 20 -25.95 -19.27 8.95
N TRP A 21 -26.78 -18.28 8.61
CA TRP A 21 -26.64 -16.90 9.04
C TRP A 21 -27.45 -16.68 10.30
N VAL A 22 -26.80 -16.17 11.35
CA VAL A 22 -27.43 -15.77 12.60
C VAL A 22 -27.45 -14.25 12.67
N GLU A 23 -28.64 -13.67 12.85
CA GLU A 23 -28.78 -12.22 13.01
C GLU A 23 -28.67 -11.84 14.50
N ASN A 24 -27.80 -10.89 14.81
CA ASN A 24 -27.63 -10.34 16.14
C ASN A 24 -27.31 -8.85 16.04
N GLY A 25 -28.17 -7.99 16.61
CA GLY A 25 -27.94 -6.54 16.69
C GLY A 25 -27.83 -5.82 15.34
N GLY A 26 -28.57 -6.25 14.31
CA GLY A 26 -28.53 -5.66 12.97
C GLY A 26 -27.39 -6.15 12.08
N ILE A 27 -26.64 -7.17 12.53
CA ILE A 27 -25.54 -7.78 11.78
C ILE A 27 -25.85 -9.26 11.58
N LYS A 28 -25.57 -9.77 10.38
CA LYS A 28 -25.70 -11.20 10.06
C LYS A 28 -24.33 -11.86 10.09
N PHE A 29 -24.17 -12.83 10.98
CA PHE A 29 -22.95 -13.58 11.17
C PHE A 29 -23.08 -14.96 10.56
N HIS A 30 -22.07 -15.41 9.83
CA HIS A 30 -22.01 -16.81 9.42
C HIS A 30 -21.75 -17.69 10.66
N SER A 31 -22.43 -18.83 10.79
CA SER A 31 -22.35 -19.70 11.98
C SER A 31 -20.93 -20.20 12.27
N SER A 32 -20.08 -20.26 11.25
CA SER A 32 -18.67 -20.63 11.42
C SER A 32 -17.90 -19.62 12.27
N CYS A 33 -18.36 -18.37 12.42
CA CYS A 33 -17.65 -17.38 13.21
C CYS A 33 -17.57 -17.76 14.69
N GLU A 34 -18.69 -18.13 15.31
CA GLU A 34 -18.68 -18.55 16.73
C GLU A 34 -17.98 -19.91 16.90
N LYS A 35 -18.04 -20.78 15.89
CA LYS A 35 -17.30 -22.04 15.88
C LYS A 35 -15.78 -21.83 15.87
N ASN A 36 -15.30 -20.87 15.07
CA ASN A 36 -13.87 -20.64 14.86
C ASN A 36 -13.27 -19.74 15.92
N PHE A 37 -13.99 -18.69 16.35
CA PHE A 37 -13.47 -17.64 17.24
C PHE A 37 -14.12 -17.63 18.64
N GLY A 38 -15.03 -18.57 18.91
CA GLY A 38 -15.70 -18.71 20.20
C GLY A 38 -17.05 -18.00 20.29
N LYS A 39 -17.83 -18.40 21.30
CA LYS A 39 -19.22 -17.97 21.54
C LYS A 39 -19.41 -16.46 21.75
N ASP A 40 -18.36 -15.77 22.17
CA ASP A 40 -18.40 -14.33 22.46
C ASP A 40 -18.01 -13.48 21.22
N PHE A 41 -17.76 -14.10 20.07
CA PHE A 41 -17.35 -13.40 18.85
C PHE A 41 -18.33 -12.30 18.46
N SER A 42 -19.62 -12.60 18.32
CA SER A 42 -20.65 -11.62 17.93
C SER A 42 -20.73 -10.46 18.94
N LYS A 43 -20.59 -10.76 20.23
CA LYS A 43 -20.52 -9.76 21.31
C LYS A 43 -19.29 -8.86 21.17
N ASN A 44 -18.12 -9.41 20.89
CA ASN A 44 -16.88 -8.65 20.71
C ASN A 44 -16.96 -7.71 19.50
N ILE A 45 -17.56 -8.15 18.39
CA ILE A 45 -17.81 -7.30 17.23
C ILE A 45 -18.68 -6.09 17.61
N HIS A 46 -19.80 -6.32 18.30
CA HIS A 46 -20.68 -5.25 18.77
C HIS A 46 -19.98 -4.29 19.75
N GLU A 47 -19.13 -4.82 20.63
CA GLU A 47 -18.34 -4.01 21.55
C GLU A 47 -17.31 -3.15 20.81
N GLY A 48 -16.63 -3.70 19.80
CA GLY A 48 -15.73 -2.95 18.91
C GLY A 48 -16.43 -1.77 18.26
N PHE A 49 -17.61 -1.98 17.65
CA PHE A 49 -18.40 -0.89 17.08
C PHE A 49 -18.83 0.13 18.12
N LYS A 50 -19.25 -0.30 19.30
CA LYS A 50 -19.64 0.61 20.39
C LYS A 50 -18.48 1.51 20.83
N ILE A 51 -17.29 0.93 21.04
CA ILE A 51 -16.08 1.67 21.44
C ILE A 51 -15.69 2.66 20.34
N GLY A 52 -15.56 2.18 19.09
CA GLY A 52 -15.16 2.99 17.95
C GLY A 52 -16.13 4.13 17.67
N LEU A 53 -17.45 3.86 17.61
CA LEU A 53 -18.47 4.91 17.42
C LEU A 53 -18.48 5.93 18.57
N SER A 54 -18.30 5.49 19.81
CA SER A 54 -18.19 6.41 20.96
C SER A 54 -16.95 7.29 20.86
N CYS A 55 -15.82 6.72 20.41
CA CYS A 55 -14.59 7.46 20.17
C CYS A 55 -14.76 8.51 19.07
N LEU A 56 -15.30 8.14 17.90
CA LEU A 56 -15.59 9.08 16.81
C LEU A 56 -16.51 10.22 17.27
N LYS A 57 -17.56 9.90 18.03
CA LYS A 57 -18.46 10.92 18.61
C LYS A 57 -17.73 11.89 19.55
N ARG A 58 -16.76 11.40 20.33
CA ARG A 58 -15.95 12.22 21.24
C ARG A 58 -15.00 13.16 20.49
N LEU A 59 -14.42 12.73 19.36
CA LEU A 59 -13.59 13.58 18.50
C LEU A 59 -14.39 14.76 17.93
N ASN A 60 -15.68 14.57 17.65
CA ASN A 60 -16.67 15.61 17.37
C ASN A 60 -16.32 16.58 16.20
N THR A 61 -15.55 16.11 15.23
CA THR A 61 -15.24 16.85 14.00
C THR A 61 -16.27 16.55 12.90
N PRO A 62 -16.40 17.39 11.85
CA PRO A 62 -17.25 17.08 10.71
C PRO A 62 -16.95 15.71 10.08
N GLN A 63 -15.66 15.36 9.97
CA GLN A 63 -15.22 14.08 9.40
C GLN A 63 -15.65 12.90 10.27
N THR A 64 -15.38 12.94 11.57
CA THR A 64 -15.70 11.83 12.49
C THR A 64 -17.20 11.66 12.69
N LYS A 65 -17.98 12.75 12.61
CA LYS A 65 -19.46 12.69 12.56
C LYS A 65 -19.95 11.97 11.31
N ASN A 66 -19.39 12.30 10.16
CA ASN A 66 -19.73 11.64 8.89
C ASN A 66 -19.38 10.14 8.93
N HIS A 67 -18.18 9.78 9.40
CA HIS A 67 -17.79 8.38 9.60
C HIS A 67 -18.72 7.65 10.58
N ALA A 68 -18.97 8.24 11.74
CA ALA A 68 -19.85 7.64 12.75
C ALA A 68 -21.27 7.44 12.23
N SER A 69 -21.81 8.39 11.45
CA SER A 69 -23.12 8.25 10.80
C SER A 69 -23.11 7.07 9.83
N LYS A 70 -22.16 7.02 8.90
CA LYS A 70 -22.10 5.95 7.88
C LYS A 70 -21.93 4.56 8.50
N ILE A 71 -21.09 4.42 9.53
CA ILE A 71 -20.88 3.14 10.23
C ILE A 71 -22.14 2.78 11.05
N SER A 72 -22.79 3.75 11.70
CA SER A 72 -24.05 3.52 12.41
C SER A 72 -25.17 3.09 11.45
N ASP A 73 -25.27 3.72 10.28
CA ASP A 73 -26.24 3.38 9.23
C ASP A 73 -25.97 1.98 8.68
N LEU A 74 -24.70 1.63 8.48
CA LEU A 74 -24.27 0.29 8.07
C LEU A 74 -24.80 -0.78 9.04
N ILE A 75 -24.56 -0.62 10.34
CA ILE A 75 -24.96 -1.59 11.38
C ILE A 75 -26.48 -1.62 11.54
N SER A 76 -27.13 -0.46 11.58
CA SER A 76 -28.59 -0.38 11.79
C SER A 76 -29.42 -0.82 10.58
N SER A 77 -28.80 -0.90 9.39
CA SER A 77 -29.49 -1.34 8.17
C SER A 77 -29.91 -2.82 8.15
N GLY A 78 -29.34 -3.67 9.02
CA GLY A 78 -29.58 -5.12 8.99
C GLY A 78 -28.90 -5.85 7.82
N LYS A 79 -28.06 -5.14 7.04
CA LYS A 79 -27.46 -5.65 5.79
C LYS A 79 -26.01 -6.09 5.92
N LEU A 80 -25.32 -5.71 7.00
CA LEU A 80 -23.92 -6.05 7.19
C LEU A 80 -23.75 -7.56 7.39
N LEU A 81 -22.98 -8.19 6.50
CA LEU A 81 -22.64 -9.61 6.58
C LEU A 81 -21.21 -9.78 7.14
N ILE A 82 -21.04 -10.70 8.09
CA ILE A 82 -19.73 -11.08 8.63
C ILE A 82 -19.47 -12.56 8.40
N GLY A 83 -18.52 -12.85 7.52
CA GLY A 83 -18.12 -14.21 7.16
C GLY A 83 -16.90 -14.71 7.94
N CYS A 84 -16.83 -16.01 8.16
CA CYS A 84 -15.64 -16.68 8.76
C CYS A 84 -15.42 -18.06 8.12
N HIS A 85 -15.74 -18.18 6.83
CA HIS A 85 -15.72 -19.44 6.06
C HIS A 85 -14.97 -19.32 4.73
N GLN A 86 -14.26 -18.21 4.49
CA GLN A 86 -13.58 -17.93 3.23
C GLN A 86 -12.15 -18.49 3.20
N ASP A 87 -11.97 -19.74 3.62
CA ASP A 87 -10.66 -20.39 3.69
C ASP A 87 -9.94 -20.38 2.34
N SER A 88 -10.69 -20.48 1.21
CA SER A 88 -10.12 -20.43 -0.14
C SER A 88 -9.45 -19.09 -0.45
N TYR A 89 -10.10 -17.98 -0.10
CA TYR A 89 -9.54 -16.64 -0.23
C TYR A 89 -8.30 -16.48 0.65
N PHE A 90 -8.40 -16.84 1.92
CA PHE A 90 -7.31 -16.62 2.87
C PHE A 90 -6.09 -17.53 2.63
N LYS A 91 -6.28 -18.73 2.07
CA LYS A 91 -5.16 -19.57 1.58
C LYS A 91 -4.36 -18.90 0.46
N LYS A 92 -5.00 -18.07 -0.37
CA LYS A 92 -4.32 -17.29 -1.42
C LYS A 92 -3.65 -16.04 -0.86
N SER A 93 -4.33 -15.32 0.03
CA SER A 93 -3.82 -14.08 0.63
C SER A 93 -2.67 -14.32 1.63
N LYS A 94 -2.61 -15.50 2.28
CA LYS A 94 -1.59 -16.00 3.23
C LYS A 94 -1.31 -15.14 4.48
N THR A 95 -1.56 -13.83 4.47
CA THR A 95 -1.17 -12.91 5.54
C THR A 95 -2.29 -11.98 6.01
N SER A 96 -3.40 -11.86 5.29
CA SER A 96 -4.53 -11.03 5.75
C SER A 96 -5.29 -11.72 6.89
N ALA A 97 -5.46 -11.01 8.00
CA ALA A 97 -6.26 -11.47 9.14
C ALA A 97 -7.77 -11.23 8.96
N ALA A 98 -8.13 -10.25 8.13
CA ALA A 98 -9.48 -9.98 7.68
C ALA A 98 -9.45 -9.36 6.28
N HIS A 99 -10.61 -9.30 5.63
CA HIS A 99 -10.83 -8.48 4.45
C HIS A 99 -12.28 -7.98 4.39
N ALA A 100 -12.49 -6.85 3.74
CA ALA A 100 -13.80 -6.24 3.56
C ALA A 100 -14.05 -5.88 2.10
N SER A 101 -15.33 -5.89 1.72
CA SER A 101 -15.79 -5.29 0.47
C SER A 101 -15.50 -3.78 0.44
N LEU A 102 -15.00 -3.29 -0.70
CA LEU A 102 -14.78 -1.85 -0.92
C LEU A 102 -15.98 -1.19 -1.61
N GLY A 103 -16.92 -0.67 -0.81
CA GLY A 103 -18.14 -0.04 -1.34
C GLY A 103 -18.93 -0.97 -2.26
N SER A 104 -19.75 -0.42 -3.16
CA SER A 104 -20.65 -1.20 -4.02
C SER A 104 -19.97 -2.04 -5.14
N ARG A 105 -18.66 -2.30 -5.04
CA ARG A 105 -17.83 -2.77 -6.17
C ARG A 105 -17.29 -4.18 -6.03
N GLU A 106 -17.43 -4.81 -4.87
CA GLU A 106 -16.81 -6.09 -4.57
C GLU A 106 -17.82 -7.04 -3.93
N ASP A 107 -18.44 -7.87 -4.78
CA ASP A 107 -19.17 -9.05 -4.36
C ASP A 107 -18.25 -10.27 -4.51
N ASP A 108 -18.30 -11.20 -3.54
CA ASP A 108 -17.62 -12.48 -3.62
C ASP A 108 -18.65 -13.59 -3.93
N PRO A 109 -18.85 -13.92 -5.22
CA PRO A 109 -19.81 -14.93 -5.63
C PRO A 109 -19.40 -16.36 -5.21
N GLU A 110 -18.12 -16.62 -4.93
CA GLU A 110 -17.68 -17.95 -4.47
C GLU A 110 -18.17 -18.23 -3.05
N THR A 111 -18.30 -17.19 -2.23
CA THR A 111 -18.63 -17.32 -0.81
C THR A 111 -20.05 -16.83 -0.50
N GLY A 112 -20.73 -16.25 -1.51
CA GLY A 112 -22.08 -15.71 -1.41
C GLY A 112 -22.15 -14.43 -0.60
N LEU A 113 -21.03 -13.73 -0.44
CA LEU A 113 -20.92 -12.48 0.28
C LEU A 113 -21.10 -11.32 -0.69
N PHE A 114 -22.13 -10.52 -0.46
CA PHE A 114 -22.42 -9.33 -1.25
C PHE A 114 -22.21 -8.09 -0.39
N HIS A 115 -21.76 -7.00 -1.01
CA HIS A 115 -21.58 -5.75 -0.28
C HIS A 115 -22.90 -5.33 0.42
N PRO A 116 -22.89 -4.92 1.70
CA PRO A 116 -21.72 -4.74 2.56
C PRO A 116 -21.34 -5.97 3.38
N TYR A 117 -20.08 -6.39 3.25
CA TYR A 117 -19.52 -7.47 4.08
C TYR A 117 -18.06 -7.24 4.46
N PHE A 118 -17.65 -7.94 5.51
CA PHE A 118 -16.25 -8.27 5.77
C PHE A 118 -16.14 -9.66 6.38
N ALA A 119 -14.92 -10.18 6.44
CA ALA A 119 -14.69 -11.51 6.95
C ALA A 119 -13.35 -11.65 7.63
N PHE A 120 -13.33 -12.59 8.56
CA PHE A 120 -12.15 -12.93 9.33
C PHE A 120 -11.51 -14.22 8.83
N ASN A 121 -10.18 -14.24 8.89
CA ASN A 121 -9.39 -15.39 8.51
C ASN A 121 -9.46 -16.47 9.59
N SER A 122 -10.33 -17.46 9.38
CA SER A 122 -10.49 -18.64 10.22
C SER A 122 -9.22 -19.48 10.36
N LEU A 123 -8.27 -19.38 9.41
CA LEU A 123 -6.99 -20.09 9.49
C LEU A 123 -6.08 -19.55 10.59
N LEU A 124 -6.32 -18.31 11.04
CA LEU A 124 -5.54 -17.65 12.10
C LEU A 124 -6.26 -17.66 13.46
N ALA A 125 -7.40 -18.34 13.58
CA ALA A 125 -8.22 -18.32 14.78
C ALA A 125 -7.52 -18.90 16.03
N ASN A 126 -6.52 -19.77 15.82
CA ASN A 126 -5.75 -20.38 16.90
C ASN A 126 -4.44 -19.62 17.21
N GLU A 127 -4.18 -18.52 16.53
CA GLU A 127 -2.98 -17.71 16.77
C GLU A 127 -3.10 -16.98 18.13
N SER A 128 -2.01 -16.93 18.89
CA SER A 128 -2.03 -16.37 20.25
C SER A 128 -2.31 -14.87 20.32
N TRP A 129 -2.05 -14.14 19.25
CA TRP A 129 -2.34 -12.72 19.10
C TRP A 129 -3.80 -12.45 18.67
N TYR A 130 -4.55 -13.51 18.36
CA TYR A 130 -5.94 -13.43 17.93
C TYR A 130 -6.89 -13.42 19.14
N ASP A 131 -6.87 -12.33 19.90
CA ASP A 131 -7.63 -12.17 21.13
C ASP A 131 -8.93 -11.35 20.94
N GLU A 132 -9.66 -11.13 22.04
CA GLU A 132 -10.89 -10.32 22.03
C GLU A 132 -10.64 -8.89 21.55
N GLN A 133 -9.47 -8.33 21.86
CA GLN A 133 -9.11 -6.98 21.48
C GLN A 133 -8.88 -6.91 19.97
N PHE A 134 -8.18 -7.89 19.39
CA PHE A 134 -7.97 -8.00 17.96
C PHE A 134 -9.30 -8.06 17.18
N ILE A 135 -10.27 -8.85 17.67
CA ILE A 135 -11.60 -8.93 17.05
C ILE A 135 -12.31 -7.55 17.10
N LYS A 136 -12.27 -6.89 18.26
CA LYS A 136 -12.89 -5.56 18.46
C LYS A 136 -12.29 -4.50 17.54
N THR A 137 -10.97 -4.42 17.47
CA THR A 137 -10.24 -3.44 16.64
C THR A 137 -10.47 -3.70 15.16
N THR A 138 -10.32 -4.94 14.73
CA THR A 138 -10.46 -5.33 13.32
C THR A 138 -11.86 -5.08 12.81
N ALA A 139 -12.91 -5.38 13.59
CA ALA A 139 -14.29 -5.09 13.16
C ALA A 139 -14.51 -3.61 12.86
N PHE A 140 -13.98 -2.73 13.72
CA PHE A 140 -14.07 -1.30 13.52
C PHE A 140 -13.23 -0.85 12.32
N HIS A 141 -12.01 -1.36 12.18
CA HIS A 141 -11.13 -1.12 11.03
C HIS A 141 -11.82 -1.48 9.70
N GLU A 142 -12.34 -2.70 9.59
CA GLU A 142 -12.99 -3.21 8.37
C GLU A 142 -14.22 -2.38 7.97
N SER A 143 -14.91 -1.74 8.93
CA SER A 143 -16.03 -0.85 8.60
C SER A 143 -15.63 0.38 7.79
N PHE A 144 -14.37 0.85 7.91
CA PHE A 144 -13.87 1.94 7.08
C PHE A 144 -13.73 1.52 5.61
N HIS A 145 -13.31 0.28 5.35
CA HIS A 145 -13.26 -0.28 4.01
C HIS A 145 -14.64 -0.32 3.36
N ILE A 146 -15.65 -0.75 4.11
CA ILE A 146 -17.03 -0.85 3.64
C ILE A 146 -17.59 0.53 3.25
N ILE A 147 -17.27 1.58 4.02
CA ILE A 147 -17.72 2.95 3.71
C ILE A 147 -16.83 3.65 2.65
N GLY A 148 -15.87 2.95 2.06
CA GLY A 148 -15.15 3.35 0.86
C GLY A 148 -13.67 3.72 1.04
N TYR A 149 -13.07 3.53 2.21
CA TYR A 149 -11.67 3.87 2.44
C TYR A 149 -10.76 2.66 2.19
N ALA A 150 -9.94 2.70 1.16
CA ALA A 150 -9.06 1.59 0.77
C ALA A 150 -7.59 1.91 1.05
N HIS A 151 -6.87 0.95 1.62
CA HIS A 151 -5.42 1.05 1.87
C HIS A 151 -4.64 1.45 0.63
N GLY A 152 -3.77 2.44 0.77
CA GLY A 152 -2.93 2.99 -0.29
C GLY A 152 -3.71 3.63 -1.45
N ARG A 153 -5.04 3.72 -1.39
CA ARG A 153 -5.86 4.35 -2.44
C ARG A 153 -6.60 5.59 -1.96
N THR A 154 -6.98 5.59 -0.71
CA THR A 154 -7.57 6.73 0.00
C THR A 154 -6.74 6.99 1.26
N GLU A 155 -7.16 7.98 2.02
CA GLU A 155 -6.65 8.24 3.35
C GLU A 155 -6.77 6.98 4.23
N GLU A 156 -5.73 6.72 5.02
CA GLU A 156 -5.59 5.55 5.89
C GLU A 156 -6.45 5.65 7.16
N TYR A 157 -7.72 6.03 7.01
CA TYR A 157 -8.66 6.19 8.13
C TYR A 157 -8.89 4.90 8.89
N ALA A 158 -8.88 3.75 8.21
CA ALA A 158 -9.08 2.45 8.86
C ALA A 158 -8.06 2.24 9.99
N TYR A 159 -6.76 2.37 9.69
CA TYR A 159 -5.71 2.26 10.71
C TYR A 159 -5.65 3.45 11.66
N ALA A 160 -5.76 4.67 11.14
CA ALA A 160 -5.67 5.85 12.00
C ALA A 160 -6.79 5.89 13.04
N CYS A 161 -8.01 5.48 12.68
CA CYS A 161 -9.13 5.45 13.61
C CYS A 161 -9.10 4.22 14.54
N ASP A 162 -8.60 3.08 14.07
CA ASP A 162 -8.24 1.94 14.93
C ASP A 162 -7.28 2.41 16.04
N GLU A 163 -6.11 2.92 15.68
CA GLU A 163 -5.09 3.30 16.65
C GLU A 163 -5.61 4.40 17.57
N CYS A 164 -6.29 5.41 17.04
CA CYS A 164 -6.88 6.50 17.83
C CYS A 164 -7.85 5.99 18.91
N CYS A 165 -8.63 4.96 18.60
CA CYS A 165 -9.73 4.54 19.45
C CYS A 165 -9.39 3.36 20.36
N PHE A 166 -8.37 2.57 20.03
CA PHE A 166 -8.06 1.32 20.72
C PHE A 166 -6.63 1.22 21.26
N SER A 167 -5.72 2.11 20.84
CA SER A 167 -4.34 2.07 21.33
C SER A 167 -4.20 2.58 22.76
N ASN A 168 -3.25 1.97 23.47
CA ASN A 168 -2.75 2.43 24.77
C ASN A 168 -1.45 3.24 24.64
N ASN A 169 -0.84 3.32 23.45
CA ASN A 169 0.29 4.19 23.20
C ASN A 169 -0.24 5.62 22.96
N GLU A 170 -0.20 6.45 24.00
CA GLU A 170 -0.76 7.80 23.96
C GLU A 170 -0.11 8.70 22.88
N LYS A 171 1.17 8.47 22.53
CA LYS A 171 1.84 9.22 21.47
C LYS A 171 1.31 8.81 20.09
N ALA A 172 1.25 7.51 19.81
CA ALA A 172 0.71 6.98 18.56
C ALA A 172 -0.76 7.36 18.38
N LYS A 173 -1.55 7.15 19.43
CA LYS A 173 -2.96 7.52 19.52
C LYS A 173 -3.20 9.00 19.23
N ALA A 174 -2.43 9.92 19.82
CA ALA A 174 -2.61 11.35 19.59
C ALA A 174 -2.43 11.71 18.10
N MET A 175 -1.40 11.16 17.45
CA MET A 175 -1.14 11.41 16.03
C MET A 175 -2.18 10.73 15.13
N ALA A 176 -2.55 9.49 15.45
CA ALA A 176 -3.58 8.76 14.75
C ALA A 176 -4.95 9.47 14.84
N CYS A 177 -5.29 10.05 15.99
CA CYS A 177 -6.50 10.85 16.16
C CYS A 177 -6.50 12.11 15.32
N LYS A 178 -5.33 12.71 15.05
CA LYS A 178 -5.20 13.85 14.14
C LYS A 178 -5.63 13.44 12.72
N VAL A 179 -5.10 12.31 12.24
CA VAL A 179 -5.48 11.74 10.93
C VAL A 179 -6.96 11.35 10.91
N CYS A 180 -7.44 10.63 11.92
CA CYS A 180 -8.83 10.17 12.02
C CYS A 180 -9.85 11.32 12.06
N SER A 181 -9.50 12.43 12.71
CA SER A 181 -10.42 13.55 12.96
C SER A 181 -10.49 14.58 11.83
N ARG A 182 -9.49 14.62 10.95
CA ARG A 182 -9.37 15.65 9.92
C ARG A 182 -10.01 15.24 8.61
N SER A 183 -10.63 16.21 7.93
CA SER A 183 -11.05 16.07 6.54
C SER A 183 -9.94 16.59 5.64
N TYR A 184 -9.65 15.88 4.56
CA TYR A 184 -8.58 16.22 3.62
C TYR A 184 -9.21 16.51 2.26
N ASP A 185 -9.08 17.76 1.80
CA ASP A 185 -9.85 18.26 0.65
C ASP A 185 -9.49 17.52 -0.65
N ASN A 186 -8.28 16.96 -0.73
CA ASN A 186 -7.76 16.24 -1.89
C ASN A 186 -7.25 14.83 -1.56
N GLY A 187 -7.70 14.25 -0.44
CA GLY A 187 -7.27 12.93 0.03
C GLY A 187 -5.76 12.76 0.04
N LEU A 188 -5.23 11.77 -0.67
CA LEU A 188 -3.79 11.49 -0.74
C LEU A 188 -2.93 12.64 -1.31
N LYS A 189 -3.54 13.59 -2.04
CA LYS A 189 -2.84 14.78 -2.57
C LYS A 189 -2.78 15.94 -1.56
N ASP A 190 -3.54 15.86 -0.48
CA ASP A 190 -3.55 16.92 0.53
C ASP A 190 -2.19 16.92 1.27
N PRO A 191 -1.41 18.01 1.22
CA PRO A 191 -0.12 18.07 1.90
C PRO A 191 -0.28 17.88 3.41
N ASN A 192 -1.41 18.31 3.98
CA ASN A 192 -1.69 18.13 5.40
C ASN A 192 -1.95 16.67 5.76
N TYR A 193 -2.60 15.90 4.85
CA TYR A 193 -2.78 14.47 5.06
C TYR A 193 -1.44 13.78 5.19
N MET A 194 -0.52 14.14 4.30
CA MET A 194 0.78 13.49 4.23
C MET A 194 1.66 13.84 5.43
N GLU A 195 1.64 15.09 5.87
CA GLU A 195 2.30 15.48 7.12
C GLU A 195 1.71 14.72 8.32
N ASP A 196 0.38 14.77 8.51
CA ASP A 196 -0.30 14.13 9.64
C ASP A 196 -0.11 12.59 9.62
N PHE A 197 -0.20 11.96 8.45
CA PHE A 197 0.01 10.52 8.26
C PHE A 197 1.44 10.11 8.60
N MET A 198 2.43 10.93 8.25
CA MET A 198 3.82 10.61 8.56
C MET A 198 4.19 10.83 10.01
N ASP A 199 3.68 11.89 10.62
CA ASP A 199 3.84 12.09 12.05
C ASP A 199 3.25 10.92 12.83
N TYR A 200 2.09 10.41 12.40
CA TYR A 200 1.52 9.17 12.91
C TYR A 200 2.43 7.96 12.66
N HIS A 201 2.89 7.78 11.42
CA HIS A 201 3.72 6.63 11.04
C HIS A 201 5.03 6.54 11.83
N LYS A 202 5.67 7.67 12.13
CA LYS A 202 6.93 7.75 12.90
C LYS A 202 6.81 7.22 14.33
N VAL A 203 5.59 7.14 14.87
CA VAL A 203 5.36 6.85 16.29
C VAL A 203 4.50 5.62 16.54
N SER A 204 3.93 5.01 15.49
CA SER A 204 3.16 3.77 15.61
C SER A 204 4.10 2.60 15.87
N ASP A 205 3.86 1.83 16.94
CA ASP A 205 4.71 0.70 17.37
C ASP A 205 4.66 -0.49 16.41
N GLU A 206 3.65 -0.56 15.55
CA GLU A 206 3.53 -1.68 14.63
C GLU A 206 4.61 -1.64 13.55
N GLN A 207 5.14 -2.83 13.26
CA GLN A 207 5.90 -3.17 12.07
C GLN A 207 5.11 -2.95 10.74
N LYS A 208 4.15 -2.02 10.69
CA LYS A 208 3.43 -1.51 9.52
C LYS A 208 4.33 -0.65 8.60
N TYR A 209 5.64 -0.83 8.68
CA TYR A 209 6.65 -0.31 7.74
C TYR A 209 6.26 -0.57 6.28
N LEU A 210 5.53 -1.65 5.97
CA LEU A 210 5.21 -2.03 4.59
C LEU A 210 4.22 -1.12 3.84
N ARG A 211 3.55 -0.17 4.50
CA ARG A 211 2.42 0.57 3.88
C ARG A 211 2.68 2.04 3.60
N ALA A 212 3.57 2.68 4.37
CA ALA A 212 4.05 4.00 4.04
C ALA A 212 4.57 4.07 2.60
N PRO A 213 5.35 3.09 2.08
CA PRO A 213 5.80 3.12 0.68
C PRO A 213 4.67 3.21 -0.34
N VAL A 214 3.53 2.53 -0.12
CA VAL A 214 2.39 2.59 -1.04
C VAL A 214 1.74 3.97 -1.01
N VAL A 215 1.53 4.53 0.19
CA VAL A 215 0.93 5.86 0.36
C VAL A 215 1.87 6.94 -0.19
N ILE A 216 3.16 6.87 0.15
CA ILE A 216 4.22 7.76 -0.35
C ILE A 216 4.29 7.68 -1.87
N ARG A 217 4.38 6.47 -2.45
CA ARG A 217 4.45 6.26 -3.89
C ARG A 217 3.23 6.83 -4.59
N ARG A 218 2.02 6.55 -4.11
CA ARG A 218 0.79 7.10 -4.69
C ARG A 218 0.77 8.61 -4.62
N GLY A 219 1.18 9.17 -3.49
CA GLY A 219 1.32 10.60 -3.31
C GLY A 219 2.34 11.22 -4.26
N LEU A 220 3.47 10.56 -4.52
CA LEU A 220 4.47 10.97 -5.53
C LEU A 220 3.94 10.85 -6.96
N ILE A 221 3.23 9.79 -7.32
CA ILE A 221 2.57 9.66 -8.63
C ILE A 221 1.53 10.78 -8.81
N MET A 222 0.84 11.14 -7.74
CA MET A 222 -0.22 12.15 -7.74
C MET A 222 0.32 13.59 -7.67
N ASN A 223 1.49 13.79 -7.08
CA ASN A 223 2.21 15.06 -6.94
C ASN A 223 3.74 14.82 -6.95
N PRO A 224 4.35 14.65 -8.12
CA PRO A 224 5.78 14.34 -8.27
C PRO A 224 6.70 15.41 -7.67
N GLN A 225 6.19 16.64 -7.54
CA GLN A 225 6.91 17.79 -7.01
C GLN A 225 6.84 17.93 -5.49
N SER A 226 6.18 17.00 -4.79
CA SER A 226 6.05 17.10 -3.35
C SER A 226 7.37 16.85 -2.63
N VAL A 227 7.94 17.91 -2.05
CA VAL A 227 9.15 17.86 -1.22
C VAL A 227 8.95 16.91 -0.04
N ILE A 228 7.82 17.00 0.65
CA ILE A 228 7.48 16.16 1.81
C ILE A 228 7.54 14.68 1.43
N HIS A 229 6.88 14.25 0.35
CA HIS A 229 6.90 12.83 -0.04
C HIS A 229 8.29 12.32 -0.41
N ARG A 230 9.13 13.19 -1.01
CA ARG A 230 10.52 12.83 -1.33
C ARG A 230 11.37 12.72 -0.08
N GLU A 231 11.27 13.68 0.85
CA GLU A 231 11.98 13.62 2.14
C GLU A 231 11.60 12.37 2.92
N ILE A 232 10.31 12.03 2.93
CA ILE A 232 9.82 10.81 3.56
C ILE A 232 10.37 9.55 2.89
N LEU A 233 10.35 9.51 1.54
CA LEU A 233 10.88 8.36 0.81
C LEU A 233 12.36 8.17 1.13
N LEU A 234 13.14 9.25 1.19
CA LEU A 234 14.56 9.24 1.53
C LEU A 234 14.77 8.78 2.99
N ASP A 235 14.05 9.34 3.96
CA ASP A 235 14.13 8.92 5.37
C ASP A 235 13.78 7.43 5.53
N TYR A 236 12.77 6.95 4.78
CA TYR A 236 12.35 5.56 4.79
C TYR A 236 13.43 4.62 4.23
N ASP A 237 14.15 5.06 3.19
CA ASP A 237 15.17 4.30 2.47
C ASP A 237 16.46 4.08 3.27
N SER A 238 16.80 4.95 4.25
CA SER A 238 17.94 4.67 5.16
C SER A 238 17.76 3.44 6.04
N SER A 239 16.54 2.91 6.15
CA SER A 239 16.19 1.83 7.06
C SER A 239 16.11 0.44 6.37
N GLN A 240 17.12 0.08 5.56
CA GLN A 240 17.39 -1.29 5.04
C GLN A 240 16.17 -2.15 4.63
N ASN A 241 15.21 -1.61 3.86
CA ASN A 241 14.04 -2.38 3.42
C ASN A 241 14.02 -2.63 1.90
N PRO A 242 14.00 -3.90 1.42
CA PRO A 242 13.87 -4.24 0.00
C PRO A 242 12.67 -3.59 -0.73
N VAL A 243 11.61 -3.23 0.01
CA VAL A 243 10.42 -2.54 -0.52
C VAL A 243 10.72 -1.10 -0.95
N ALA A 244 11.71 -0.44 -0.33
CA ALA A 244 12.12 0.91 -0.71
C ALA A 244 12.78 0.92 -2.11
N ILE A 245 13.55 -0.11 -2.43
CA ILE A 245 14.27 -0.23 -3.70
C ILE A 245 13.32 -0.54 -4.86
N TYR A 246 12.30 -1.39 -4.65
CA TYR A 246 11.24 -1.62 -5.65
C TYR A 246 10.42 -0.35 -5.92
N SER A 247 10.15 0.42 -4.86
CA SER A 247 9.44 1.71 -4.96
C SER A 247 10.28 2.78 -5.67
N ALA A 248 11.61 2.74 -5.52
CA ALA A 248 12.54 3.62 -6.23
C ALA A 248 12.60 3.31 -7.73
N LYS A 249 12.64 2.02 -8.15
CA LYS A 249 12.61 1.63 -9.57
C LYS A 249 11.32 2.09 -10.25
N GLU A 250 10.16 1.78 -9.68
CA GLU A 250 8.88 2.20 -10.26
C GLU A 250 8.65 3.72 -10.18
N TRP A 251 9.27 4.42 -9.23
CA TRP A 251 9.28 5.89 -9.17
C TRP A 251 10.16 6.48 -10.27
N LEU A 252 11.33 5.89 -10.53
CA LEU A 252 12.16 6.24 -11.68
C LEU A 252 11.40 6.04 -12.99
N ASP A 253 10.67 4.93 -13.16
CA ASP A 253 9.84 4.66 -14.34
C ASP A 253 8.68 5.67 -14.49
N ALA A 254 8.07 6.08 -13.37
CA ALA A 254 6.99 7.07 -13.36
C ALA A 254 7.48 8.48 -13.72
N ILE A 255 8.62 8.89 -13.14
CA ILE A 255 9.33 10.11 -13.52
C ILE A 255 9.69 10.05 -14.99
N GLN A 256 10.23 8.93 -15.46
CA GLN A 256 10.62 8.72 -16.85
C GLN A 256 9.43 8.93 -17.79
N SER A 257 8.28 8.35 -17.44
CA SER A 257 7.05 8.45 -18.22
C SER A 257 6.49 9.88 -18.25
N GLU A 258 6.42 10.57 -17.11
CA GLU A 258 5.99 11.97 -17.07
C GLU A 258 6.98 12.91 -17.76
N PHE A 259 8.27 12.61 -17.67
CA PHE A 259 9.30 13.36 -18.36
C PHE A 259 9.14 13.22 -19.88
N ILE A 260 9.02 12.00 -20.41
CA ILE A 260 8.72 11.73 -21.82
C ILE A 260 7.46 12.48 -22.28
N LEU A 261 6.41 12.51 -21.46
CA LEU A 261 5.20 13.27 -21.74
C LEU A 261 5.42 14.79 -21.70
N SER A 262 6.24 15.31 -20.78
CA SER A 262 6.54 16.74 -20.68
C SER A 262 7.50 17.25 -21.78
N LEU A 263 8.28 16.36 -22.40
CA LEU A 263 9.05 16.63 -23.61
C LEU A 263 8.15 16.81 -24.85
N SER A 264 6.93 16.28 -24.83
CA SER A 264 5.97 16.47 -25.92
C SER A 264 5.41 17.90 -25.91
N GLY A 265 6.10 18.81 -26.63
CA GLY A 265 5.66 20.19 -26.87
C GLY A 265 6.51 21.29 -26.24
N LYS A 266 7.61 20.99 -25.54
CA LYS A 266 8.58 21.99 -25.06
C LYS A 266 9.72 22.22 -26.05
N LYS A 267 10.35 23.40 -26.02
CA LYS A 267 11.64 23.62 -26.72
C LYS A 267 12.73 22.80 -26.02
N LEU A 268 13.54 22.10 -26.82
CA LEU A 268 14.58 21.18 -26.32
C LEU A 268 15.53 21.79 -25.26
N SER A 269 15.78 23.09 -25.29
CA SER A 269 16.65 23.79 -24.33
C SER A 269 16.09 23.83 -22.91
N ASP A 270 14.78 24.01 -22.77
CA ASP A 270 14.12 24.15 -21.45
C ASP A 270 13.95 22.76 -20.82
N ALA A 271 13.67 21.77 -21.67
CA ALA A 271 13.71 20.36 -21.32
C ALA A 271 15.08 19.92 -20.80
N ALA A 272 16.19 20.37 -21.40
CA ALA A 272 17.54 20.01 -20.99
C ALA A 272 17.94 20.54 -19.60
N LEU A 273 17.44 21.72 -19.20
CA LEU A 273 17.69 22.29 -17.87
C LEU A 273 16.87 21.59 -16.77
N GLU A 274 15.60 21.30 -17.02
CA GLU A 274 14.78 20.48 -16.12
C GLU A 274 15.35 19.05 -16.00
N HIS A 275 15.94 18.53 -17.08
CA HIS A 275 16.62 17.24 -17.13
C HIS A 275 17.90 17.19 -16.27
N ALA A 276 18.71 18.25 -16.29
CA ALA A 276 19.91 18.35 -15.45
C ALA A 276 19.57 18.31 -13.95
N ALA A 277 18.47 18.95 -13.53
CA ALA A 277 17.99 18.92 -12.14
C ALA A 277 17.44 17.53 -11.74
N LEU A 278 16.82 16.83 -12.69
CA LEU A 278 16.35 15.46 -12.47
C LEU A 278 17.52 14.48 -12.32
N LEU A 279 18.53 14.56 -13.19
CA LEU A 279 19.76 13.76 -13.10
C LEU A 279 20.49 13.99 -11.78
N GLU A 280 20.55 15.24 -11.31
CA GLU A 280 21.12 15.56 -9.99
C GLU A 280 20.31 14.92 -8.85
N THR A 281 18.99 14.84 -8.99
CA THR A 281 18.10 14.19 -8.00
C THR A 281 18.32 12.67 -7.99
N ILE A 282 18.36 12.03 -9.17
CA ILE A 282 18.65 10.60 -9.32
C ILE A 282 20.05 10.28 -8.75
N HIS A 283 21.03 11.15 -9.01
CA HIS A 283 22.39 11.03 -8.50
C HIS A 283 22.43 11.10 -6.96
N LYS A 284 21.74 12.07 -6.35
CA LYS A 284 21.63 12.20 -4.89
C LYS A 284 20.95 10.98 -4.25
N THR A 285 19.89 10.47 -4.86
CA THR A 285 19.19 9.26 -4.39
C THR A 285 20.09 8.02 -4.52
N ARG A 286 20.86 7.89 -5.61
CA ARG A 286 21.80 6.77 -5.82
C ARG A 286 22.98 6.78 -4.84
N LYS A 287 23.53 7.97 -4.54
CA LYS A 287 24.58 8.17 -3.53
C LYS A 287 24.14 7.71 -2.14
N TYR A 288 22.87 7.95 -1.82
CA TYR A 288 22.26 7.54 -0.56
C TYR A 288 22.06 6.02 -0.48
N LEU A 289 21.65 5.38 -1.58
CA LEU A 289 21.36 3.94 -1.67
C LEU A 289 22.60 3.03 -1.58
N LEU A 290 23.79 3.47 -1.98
CA LEU A 290 24.94 2.58 -2.22
C LEU A 290 25.94 2.39 -1.06
N ASN A 291 25.84 3.15 0.04
CA ASN A 291 26.76 3.09 1.20
C ASN A 291 28.26 3.37 0.90
N ASN A 292 28.94 3.99 1.86
CA ASN A 292 30.14 4.84 1.70
C ASN A 292 31.45 4.24 1.13
N GLU A 293 31.53 2.96 0.76
CA GLU A 293 32.77 2.39 0.19
C GLU A 293 32.71 2.20 -1.34
N ILE A 294 31.52 2.05 -1.91
CA ILE A 294 31.32 1.87 -3.36
C ILE A 294 31.24 3.23 -4.08
N SER A 295 30.95 4.31 -3.35
CA SER A 295 30.66 5.61 -3.97
C SER A 295 31.88 6.27 -4.59
N ALA A 296 33.09 6.20 -4.01
CA ALA A 296 34.21 7.03 -4.48
C ALA A 296 34.64 6.77 -5.96
N SER A 297 34.63 5.51 -6.42
CA SER A 297 35.00 5.16 -7.80
C SER A 297 33.88 5.46 -8.80
N ILE A 298 32.62 5.35 -8.37
CA ILE A 298 31.43 5.68 -9.16
C ILE A 298 31.20 7.20 -9.19
N ASP A 299 31.52 7.91 -8.11
CA ASP A 299 31.38 9.37 -7.93
C ASP A 299 32.32 10.12 -8.89
N SER A 300 33.60 9.72 -8.97
CA SER A 300 34.57 10.28 -9.92
C SER A 300 34.14 10.08 -11.38
N PHE A 301 33.58 8.90 -11.68
CA PHE A 301 33.12 8.55 -13.03
C PHE A 301 31.87 9.33 -13.44
N LEU A 302 30.87 9.41 -12.56
CA LEU A 302 29.57 10.04 -12.86
C LEU A 302 29.57 11.58 -12.77
N GLU A 303 30.35 12.20 -11.87
CA GLU A 303 30.46 13.67 -11.83
C GLU A 303 31.13 14.23 -13.09
N THR A 304 32.14 13.52 -13.60
CA THR A 304 32.83 13.87 -14.85
C THR A 304 31.89 13.72 -16.04
N ASP A 305 31.05 12.69 -16.05
CA ASP A 305 30.08 12.43 -17.12
C ASP A 305 28.89 13.38 -17.09
N VAL A 306 28.30 13.71 -15.92
CA VAL A 306 27.13 14.60 -15.85
C VAL A 306 27.48 16.01 -16.33
N GLU A 307 28.63 16.56 -15.94
CA GLU A 307 29.01 17.91 -16.36
C GLU A 307 29.47 17.95 -17.82
N SER A 308 30.15 16.89 -18.28
CA SER A 308 30.47 16.72 -19.71
C SER A 308 29.21 16.55 -20.56
N MET A 309 28.20 15.83 -20.05
CA MET A 309 26.90 15.66 -20.71
C MET A 309 26.09 16.95 -20.72
N LYS A 310 26.08 17.75 -19.64
CA LYS A 310 25.45 19.07 -19.66
C LYS A 310 26.07 19.98 -20.72
N GLN A 311 27.40 19.98 -20.82
CA GLN A 311 28.11 20.73 -21.85
C GLN A 311 27.84 20.18 -23.26
N TYR A 312 27.82 18.85 -23.42
CA TYR A 312 27.55 18.18 -24.69
C TYR A 312 26.12 18.43 -25.17
N PHE A 313 25.11 18.31 -24.30
CA PHE A 313 23.70 18.50 -24.65
C PHE A 313 23.31 19.97 -24.83
N ALA A 314 24.05 20.90 -24.22
CA ALA A 314 23.94 22.31 -24.56
C ALA A 314 24.33 22.60 -26.02
N ILE A 315 25.17 21.75 -26.62
CA ILE A 315 25.65 21.87 -28.00
C ILE A 315 24.88 20.96 -28.96
N ASN A 316 24.53 19.73 -28.54
CA ASN A 316 23.89 18.68 -29.34
C ASN A 316 22.59 18.18 -28.70
N PRO A 317 21.54 19.02 -28.62
CA PRO A 317 20.34 18.71 -27.85
C PRO A 317 19.53 17.54 -28.44
N GLU A 318 19.60 17.30 -29.76
CA GLU A 318 18.85 16.22 -30.42
C GLU A 318 19.42 14.82 -30.10
N GLU A 319 20.72 14.72 -29.79
CA GLU A 319 21.37 13.46 -29.42
C GLU A 319 21.17 13.10 -27.93
N ALA A 320 20.70 14.05 -27.13
CA ALA A 320 20.46 13.85 -25.70
C ALA A 320 19.47 12.71 -25.42
N ILE A 321 18.51 12.51 -26.32
CA ILE A 321 17.52 11.44 -26.22
C ILE A 321 18.16 10.05 -26.41
N LEU A 322 19.10 9.90 -27.35
CA LEU A 322 19.75 8.62 -27.65
C LEU A 322 20.76 8.22 -26.56
N VAL A 323 21.54 9.19 -26.08
CA VAL A 323 22.47 8.98 -24.96
C VAL A 323 21.68 8.63 -23.68
N TRP A 324 20.51 9.23 -23.49
CA TRP A 324 19.62 8.91 -22.37
C TRP A 324 19.07 7.47 -22.42
N TYR A 325 18.65 6.96 -23.58
CA TYR A 325 18.23 5.56 -23.70
C TYR A 325 19.37 4.59 -23.34
N SER A 326 20.60 4.88 -23.76
CA SER A 326 21.79 4.07 -23.41
C SER A 326 22.12 4.13 -21.91
N LEU A 327 22.01 5.29 -21.27
CA LEU A 327 22.23 5.43 -19.82
C LEU A 327 21.17 4.71 -19.00
N PHE A 328 19.91 4.72 -19.46
CA PHE A 328 18.83 3.98 -18.81
C PHE A 328 19.03 2.46 -18.96
N GLU A 329 19.42 1.97 -20.14
CA GLU A 329 19.78 0.56 -20.33
C GLU A 329 20.95 0.14 -19.42
N ASP A 330 21.95 1.00 -19.25
CA ASP A 330 23.08 0.74 -18.36
C ASP A 330 22.64 0.75 -16.88
N VAL A 331 21.70 1.63 -16.49
CA VAL A 331 21.11 1.66 -15.13
C VAL A 331 20.23 0.45 -14.87
N ASP A 332 19.37 0.06 -15.81
CA ASP A 332 18.53 -1.15 -15.69
C ASP A 332 19.39 -2.40 -15.61
N THR A 333 20.47 -2.49 -16.40
CA THR A 333 21.43 -3.60 -16.36
C THR A 333 22.14 -3.66 -15.00
N LEU A 334 22.53 -2.53 -14.44
CA LEU A 334 23.20 -2.47 -13.14
C LEU A 334 22.24 -2.83 -11.99
N ILE A 335 20.98 -2.41 -12.10
CA ILE A 335 19.90 -2.80 -11.20
C ILE A 335 19.71 -4.32 -11.29
N ASP A 336 19.53 -4.89 -12.48
CA ASP A 336 19.33 -6.35 -12.62
C ASP A 336 20.53 -7.15 -12.08
N VAL A 337 21.76 -6.69 -12.32
CA VAL A 337 23.00 -7.28 -11.78
C VAL A 337 23.06 -7.28 -10.25
N VAL A 338 22.71 -6.16 -9.62
CA VAL A 338 22.68 -6.04 -8.15
C VAL A 338 21.58 -6.93 -7.54
N TYR A 339 20.53 -7.23 -8.30
CA TYR A 339 19.35 -7.98 -7.84
C TYR A 339 19.45 -9.50 -8.05
N THR A 340 20.20 -9.99 -9.06
CA THR A 340 20.25 -11.43 -9.37
C THR A 340 21.41 -12.19 -8.74
N THR A 341 22.37 -11.50 -8.12
CA THR A 341 23.64 -12.10 -7.70
C THR A 341 23.77 -12.07 -6.17
N ASP A 342 24.10 -13.21 -5.54
CA ASP A 342 24.43 -13.26 -4.10
C ASP A 342 25.54 -12.24 -3.82
N ARG A 343 25.49 -11.56 -2.66
CA ARG A 343 26.38 -10.44 -2.30
C ARG A 343 27.87 -10.79 -2.42
N ARG A 344 28.21 -12.08 -2.41
CA ARG A 344 29.57 -12.63 -2.55
C ARG A 344 30.08 -12.72 -4.00
N ASP A 345 29.21 -12.59 -4.98
CA ASP A 345 29.54 -12.71 -6.41
C ASP A 345 29.58 -11.35 -7.13
N LEU A 346 29.33 -10.25 -6.42
CA LEU A 346 29.29 -8.90 -6.99
C LEU A 346 30.65 -8.46 -7.59
N GLU A 347 31.78 -8.87 -7.00
CA GLU A 347 33.12 -8.55 -7.54
C GLU A 347 33.36 -9.15 -8.93
N ASP A 348 32.91 -10.39 -9.15
CA ASP A 348 33.07 -11.08 -10.44
C ASP A 348 32.13 -10.52 -11.51
N VAL A 349 30.97 -10.00 -11.11
CA VAL A 349 30.06 -9.31 -12.04
C VAL A 349 30.57 -7.92 -12.40
N PHE A 350 31.10 -7.15 -11.44
CA PHE A 350 31.71 -5.86 -11.75
C PHE A 350 32.94 -6.01 -12.63
N LYS A 351 33.76 -7.06 -12.40
CA LYS A 351 34.86 -7.39 -13.31
C LYS A 351 34.39 -7.68 -14.73
N LYS A 352 33.30 -8.45 -14.90
CA LYS A 352 32.69 -8.70 -16.22
C LYS A 352 32.12 -7.43 -16.84
N TYR A 353 31.57 -6.52 -16.04
CA TYR A 353 31.04 -5.25 -16.51
C TYR A 353 32.15 -4.30 -16.96
N ASP A 354 33.26 -4.22 -16.21
CA ASP A 354 34.47 -3.48 -16.58
C ASP A 354 35.10 -4.05 -17.86
N GLU A 355 35.13 -5.38 -18.02
CA GLU A 355 35.53 -6.04 -19.27
C GLU A 355 34.60 -5.70 -20.44
N LEU A 356 33.29 -5.55 -20.20
CA LEU A 356 32.30 -5.16 -21.20
C LEU A 356 32.46 -3.69 -21.62
N ILE A 357 32.72 -2.78 -20.67
CA ILE A 357 33.01 -1.37 -20.95
C ILE A 357 34.32 -1.22 -21.71
N ALA A 358 35.37 -1.95 -21.33
CA ALA A 358 36.67 -1.91 -22.00
C ALA A 358 36.63 -2.38 -23.47
N THR A 359 35.57 -3.09 -23.88
CA THR A 359 35.35 -3.52 -25.27
C THR A 359 34.47 -2.58 -26.08
N ARG A 360 33.90 -1.52 -25.48
CA ARG A 360 33.18 -0.49 -26.23
C ARG A 360 34.17 0.30 -27.10
N PRO A 361 33.86 0.56 -28.38
CA PRO A 361 34.71 1.39 -29.22
C PRO A 361 34.77 2.79 -28.61
N THR A 362 35.96 3.22 -28.20
CA THR A 362 36.22 4.61 -27.88
C THR A 362 36.13 5.39 -29.19
N ASN A 363 35.01 6.07 -29.39
CA ASN A 363 34.92 7.06 -30.46
C ASN A 363 35.92 8.18 -30.12
N GLN A 364 36.99 8.26 -30.91
CA GLN A 364 37.88 9.42 -30.98
C GLN A 364 37.13 10.64 -31.48
#